data_AF-A0A9W9IQ45-F1
#
_entry.id   AF-A0A9W9IQ45-F1
#
_cell.length_a   1.000
_cell.length_b   1.000
_cell.length_c   1.000
_cell.angle_alpha   90.00
_cell.angle_beta   90.00
_cell.angle_gamma   90.00
#
_symmetry.space_group_name_H-M   'P 1'
#
loop_
_entity.id
_entity.type
_entity.pdbx_description
1 polymer ?
#
loop_
_entity_poly.entity_id
_entity_poly.type
_entity_poly.pdbx_seq_one_letter_code
_entity_poly.pdbx_strand_id
1 'polypeptide(L)'
;MRDTPLRSIYRLYELHLADRYELMGYETEYFFFQQNWRLRDVPDPRDPDPLCYAMVDSIMEELHEAVNWRLSLGLRRNREHVYREEDGDPWPPFTPEELPTWTSHVMPMDKDLLRLSVPPESLDAEGNLVLEKNGKGRNFARRNIITNTGWLYTI
;
A
#
# COMPACT_ATOMS: atom_id res chain seq x y z
N MET A 1 -23.88 1.04 -7.00
CA MET A 1 -22.68 1.90 -7.06
C MET A 1 -21.50 1.01 -7.45
N ARG A 2 -20.73 1.35 -8.50
CA ARG A 2 -19.57 0.54 -8.93
C ARG A 2 -18.39 0.82 -8.01
N ASP A 3 -17.61 -0.22 -7.70
CA ASP A 3 -16.39 -0.07 -6.90
C ASP A 3 -15.29 0.70 -7.66
N THR A 4 -14.34 1.29 -6.94
CA THR A 4 -13.28 2.14 -7.49
C THR A 4 -11.93 1.81 -6.85
N PRO A 5 -10.80 2.10 -7.53
CA PRO A 5 -9.49 1.83 -6.95
C PRO A 5 -9.29 2.63 -5.65
N LEU A 6 -9.76 3.87 -5.58
CA LEU A 6 -9.70 4.68 -4.36
C LEU A 6 -10.39 3.98 -3.17
N ARG A 7 -11.56 3.37 -3.38
CA ARG A 7 -12.26 2.65 -2.30
C ARG A 7 -11.51 1.41 -1.84
N SER A 8 -10.84 0.71 -2.75
CA SER A 8 -9.97 -0.42 -2.41
C SER A 8 -8.80 0.00 -1.52
N ILE A 9 -8.19 1.15 -1.81
CA ILE A 9 -7.14 1.72 -0.98
C ILE A 9 -7.66 2.10 0.41
N TYR A 10 -8.86 2.69 0.51
CA TYR A 10 -9.48 2.95 1.80
C TYR A 10 -9.84 1.66 2.56
N ARG A 11 -10.21 0.57 1.88
CA ARG A 11 -10.36 -0.74 2.53
C ARG A 11 -9.04 -1.25 3.09
N LEU A 12 -7.93 -1.13 2.33
CA LEU A 12 -6.60 -1.46 2.86
C LEU A 12 -6.26 -0.61 4.11
N TYR A 13 -6.63 0.66 4.13
CA TYR A 13 -6.47 1.52 5.31
C TYR A 13 -7.30 1.02 6.50
N GLU A 14 -8.59 0.72 6.30
CA GLU A 14 -9.46 0.16 7.34
C GLU A 14 -8.89 -1.16 7.89
N LEU A 15 -8.34 -2.00 7.03
CA LEU A 15 -7.71 -3.27 7.44
C LEU A 15 -6.44 -3.06 8.27
N HIS A 16 -5.65 -2.01 8.00
CA HIS A 16 -4.49 -1.66 8.83
C HIS A 16 -4.94 -1.23 10.22
N LEU A 17 -5.99 -0.40 10.31
CA LEU A 17 -6.52 0.05 11.59
C LEU A 17 -7.20 -1.07 12.38
N ALA A 18 -7.80 -2.04 11.68
CA ALA A 18 -8.51 -3.15 12.29
C ALA A 18 -7.61 -4.31 12.73
N ASP A 19 -6.29 -4.25 12.47
CA ASP A 19 -5.37 -5.37 12.71
C ASP A 19 -5.87 -6.65 12.02
N ARG A 20 -6.23 -6.53 10.73
CA ARG A 20 -6.76 -7.62 9.87
C ARG A 20 -5.85 -7.82 8.67
N TYR A 21 -4.58 -8.08 8.95
CA TYR A 21 -3.54 -8.14 7.93
C TYR A 21 -3.75 -9.27 6.91
N GLU A 22 -4.33 -10.39 7.31
CA GLU A 22 -4.67 -11.50 6.41
C GLU A 22 -5.62 -11.08 5.29
N LEU A 23 -6.53 -10.13 5.57
CA LEU A 23 -7.47 -9.61 4.58
C LEU A 23 -6.83 -8.64 3.60
N MET A 24 -5.68 -8.06 3.94
CA MET A 24 -4.95 -7.17 3.02
C MET A 24 -4.45 -7.91 1.80
N GLY A 25 -4.06 -9.18 1.95
CA GLY A 25 -3.67 -10.03 0.83
C GLY A 25 -4.81 -10.18 -0.17
N TYR A 26 -6.02 -10.47 0.31
CA TYR A 26 -7.21 -10.59 -0.54
C TYR A 26 -7.59 -9.27 -1.21
N GLU A 27 -7.53 -8.15 -0.49
CA GLU A 27 -7.85 -6.83 -1.07
C GLU A 27 -6.79 -6.42 -2.12
N THR A 28 -5.52 -6.73 -1.88
CA THR A 28 -4.43 -6.48 -2.84
C THR A 28 -4.58 -7.34 -4.09
N GLU A 29 -4.91 -8.62 -3.92
CA GLU A 29 -5.20 -9.53 -5.03
C GLU A 29 -6.42 -9.05 -5.83
N TYR A 30 -7.48 -8.64 -5.13
CA TYR A 30 -8.68 -8.07 -5.74
C TYR A 30 -8.34 -6.83 -6.59
N PHE A 31 -7.57 -5.89 -6.03
CA PHE A 31 -7.08 -4.70 -6.74
C PHE A 31 -6.29 -5.08 -7.99
N PHE A 32 -5.32 -6.01 -7.85
CA PHE A 32 -4.46 -6.43 -8.94
C PHE A 32 -5.24 -6.97 -10.14
N PHE A 33 -6.29 -7.77 -9.91
CA PHE A 33 -7.11 -8.32 -11.00
C PHE A 33 -8.12 -7.33 -11.61
N GLN A 34 -8.23 -6.11 -11.08
CA GLN A 34 -9.00 -5.06 -11.76
C GLN A 34 -8.19 -4.46 -12.92
N GLN A 35 -8.30 -5.06 -14.10
CA GLN A 35 -7.53 -4.67 -15.30
C GLN A 35 -7.57 -3.17 -15.65
N ASN A 36 -8.68 -2.49 -15.32
CA ASN A 36 -8.88 -1.08 -15.63
C ASN A 36 -8.40 -0.13 -14.51
N TRP A 37 -7.84 -0.64 -13.41
CA TRP A 37 -7.43 0.17 -12.26
C TRP A 37 -5.94 0.45 -12.29
N ARG A 38 -5.53 1.42 -13.12
CA ARG A 38 -4.13 1.87 -13.16
C ARG A 38 -3.83 2.69 -11.92
N LEU A 39 -2.67 2.47 -11.30
CA LEU A 39 -2.30 3.18 -10.07
C LEU A 39 -2.20 4.68 -10.33
N ARG A 40 -1.51 5.09 -11.40
CA ARG A 40 -1.36 6.49 -11.80
C ARG A 40 -2.67 7.27 -12.02
N ASP A 41 -3.78 6.57 -12.29
CA ASP A 41 -5.08 7.18 -12.57
C ASP A 41 -5.94 7.32 -11.29
N VAL A 42 -5.43 6.88 -10.12
CA VAL A 42 -6.11 7.05 -8.83
C VAL A 42 -6.16 8.54 -8.47
N PRO A 43 -7.35 9.14 -8.32
CA PRO A 43 -7.47 10.56 -8.02
C PRO A 43 -6.97 10.86 -6.60
N ASP A 44 -6.39 12.05 -6.43
CA ASP A 44 -6.02 12.59 -5.12
C ASP A 44 -7.27 12.70 -4.23
N PRO A 45 -7.34 11.99 -3.09
CA PRO A 45 -8.49 12.07 -2.19
C PRO A 45 -8.59 13.42 -1.47
N ARG A 46 -7.48 14.16 -1.34
CA ARG A 46 -7.37 15.39 -0.54
C ARG A 46 -8.01 15.23 0.84
N ASP A 47 -7.67 14.12 1.50
CA ASP A 47 -8.31 13.74 2.75
C ASP A 47 -8.04 14.83 3.81
N PRO A 48 -9.08 15.37 4.47
CA PRO A 48 -8.90 16.43 5.46
C PRO A 48 -8.25 15.92 6.75
N ASP A 49 -8.28 14.61 7.03
CA ASP A 49 -7.55 14.02 8.13
C ASP A 49 -6.11 13.72 7.69
N PRO A 50 -5.09 14.42 8.23
CA PRO A 50 -3.70 14.20 7.84
C PRO A 50 -3.18 12.81 8.18
N LEU A 51 -3.70 12.14 9.22
CA LEU A 51 -3.33 10.76 9.53
C LEU A 51 -3.89 9.81 8.46
N CYS A 52 -5.16 9.97 8.13
CA CYS A 52 -5.79 9.19 7.07
C CYS A 52 -5.06 9.41 5.74
N TYR A 53 -4.74 10.67 5.40
CA TYR A 53 -4.07 10.98 4.14
C TYR A 53 -2.67 10.36 4.07
N ALA A 54 -1.87 10.47 5.14
CA ALA A 54 -0.54 9.87 5.22
C ALA A 54 -0.58 8.33 5.11
N MET A 55 -1.59 7.69 5.71
CA MET A 55 -1.81 6.25 5.59
C MET A 55 -2.16 5.85 4.16
N VAL A 56 -3.14 6.52 3.55
CA VAL A 56 -3.59 6.26 2.18
C VAL A 56 -2.44 6.43 1.18
N ASP A 57 -1.62 7.46 1.38
CA ASP A 57 -0.42 7.68 0.57
C ASP A 57 0.65 6.59 0.76
N SER A 58 0.90 6.17 2.00
CA SER A 58 1.80 5.05 2.31
C SER A 58 1.35 3.76 1.66
N ILE A 59 0.03 3.47 1.72
CA ILE A 59 -0.59 2.30 1.09
C ILE A 59 -0.45 2.40 -0.42
N MET A 60 -0.61 3.58 -1.02
CA MET A 60 -0.44 3.76 -2.46
C MET A 60 0.98 3.46 -2.94
N GLU A 61 1.99 3.99 -2.25
CA GLU A 61 3.40 3.68 -2.54
C GLU A 61 3.71 2.20 -2.35
N GLU A 62 3.21 1.56 -1.28
CA GLU A 62 3.49 0.15 -1.03
C GLU A 62 2.72 -0.78 -1.98
N LEU A 63 1.48 -0.44 -2.34
CA LEU A 63 0.69 -1.16 -3.32
C LEU A 63 1.33 -1.08 -4.72
N HIS A 64 1.98 0.04 -5.05
CA HIS A 64 2.77 0.18 -6.28
C HIS A 64 3.94 -0.80 -6.34
N GLU A 65 4.72 -0.90 -5.27
CA GLU A 65 5.79 -1.90 -5.16
C GLU A 65 5.23 -3.32 -5.26
N ALA A 66 4.15 -3.61 -4.54
CA ALA A 66 3.51 -4.92 -4.52
C ALA A 66 2.91 -5.34 -5.88
N VAL A 67 2.35 -4.40 -6.65
CA VAL A 67 1.83 -4.66 -7.99
C VAL A 67 2.98 -4.90 -8.96
N ASN A 68 4.02 -4.07 -8.93
CA ASN A 68 5.18 -4.24 -9.81
C ASN A 68 5.96 -5.52 -9.50
N TRP A 69 6.07 -5.90 -8.24
CA TRP A 69 6.60 -7.19 -7.83
C TRP A 69 5.82 -8.34 -8.47
N ARG A 70 4.48 -8.35 -8.38
CA ARG A 70 3.64 -9.38 -9.04
C ARG A 70 3.87 -9.42 -10.55
N LEU A 71 3.93 -8.26 -11.20
CA LEU A 71 4.18 -8.18 -12.65
C LEU A 71 5.56 -8.76 -13.01
N SER A 72 6.59 -8.48 -12.21
CA SER A 72 7.95 -9.01 -12.40
C SER A 72 8.03 -10.54 -12.24
N LEU A 73 7.14 -11.12 -11.44
CA LEU A 73 7.02 -12.58 -11.30
C LEU A 73 6.32 -13.25 -12.50
N GLY A 74 5.81 -12.47 -13.45
CA GLY A 74 5.03 -12.99 -14.58
C GLY A 74 3.52 -13.00 -14.36
N LEU A 75 3.03 -12.52 -13.21
CA LEU A 75 1.59 -12.40 -13.01
C LEU A 75 1.02 -11.31 -13.92
N ARG A 76 -0.24 -11.47 -14.33
CA ARG A 76 -0.94 -10.53 -15.21
C ARG A 76 -2.33 -10.26 -14.67
N ARG A 77 -2.77 -9.01 -14.78
CA ARG A 77 -4.07 -8.55 -14.30
C ARG A 77 -5.24 -9.22 -15.04
N ASN A 78 -5.02 -9.71 -16.25
CA ASN A 78 -5.98 -10.48 -17.03
C ASN A 78 -5.96 -11.99 -16.74
N ARG A 79 -5.16 -12.44 -15.76
CA ARG A 79 -4.95 -13.84 -15.38
C ARG A 79 -4.23 -14.69 -16.44
N GLU A 80 -3.74 -14.11 -17.52
CA GLU A 80 -2.89 -14.79 -18.51
C GLU A 80 -1.42 -14.76 -18.06
N HIS A 81 -1.13 -15.48 -16.97
CA HIS A 81 0.19 -15.51 -16.36
C HIS A 81 1.28 -16.04 -17.29
N VAL A 82 2.48 -15.49 -17.17
CA VAL A 82 3.68 -15.97 -17.86
C VAL A 82 4.54 -16.72 -16.85
N TYR A 83 4.51 -18.05 -16.92
CA TYR A 83 5.28 -18.90 -16.02
C TYR A 83 6.68 -19.16 -16.59
N ARG A 84 7.65 -19.31 -15.69
CA ARG A 84 8.98 -19.86 -16.02
C ARG A 84 8.90 -21.37 -15.90
N GLU A 85 9.49 -22.09 -16.84
CA GLU A 85 9.46 -23.56 -16.87
C GLU A 85 10.68 -24.14 -16.16
N GLU A 86 11.84 -23.47 -16.26
CA GLU A 86 13.10 -23.95 -15.69
C GLU A 86 13.77 -22.90 -14.80
N ASP A 87 14.53 -23.39 -13.80
CA ASP A 87 15.41 -22.57 -12.97
C ASP A 87 16.56 -22.03 -13.84
N GLY A 88 16.41 -20.79 -14.31
CA GLY A 88 17.36 -20.12 -15.19
C GLY A 88 16.69 -19.28 -16.27
N ASP A 89 15.40 -19.50 -16.52
CA ASP A 89 14.62 -18.68 -17.44
C ASP A 89 14.65 -17.20 -17.02
N PRO A 90 14.80 -16.27 -17.99
CA PRO A 90 14.76 -14.85 -17.69
C PRO A 90 13.40 -14.47 -17.08
N TRP A 91 13.41 -13.44 -16.21
CA TRP A 91 12.18 -12.91 -15.67
C TRP A 91 11.26 -12.38 -16.80
N PRO A 92 9.95 -12.66 -16.75
CA PRO A 92 9.03 -12.20 -17.79
C PRO A 92 9.07 -10.67 -17.93
N PRO A 93 9.15 -10.14 -19.16
CA PRO A 93 9.09 -8.70 -19.37
C PRO A 93 7.72 -8.18 -18.91
N PHE A 94 7.69 -6.97 -18.36
CA PHE A 94 6.46 -6.30 -17.96
C PHE A 94 6.58 -4.78 -18.14
N THR A 95 5.44 -4.10 -18.28
CA THR A 95 5.37 -2.64 -18.19
C THR A 95 5.09 -2.28 -16.73
N PRO A 96 6.00 -1.58 -16.04
CA PRO A 96 5.76 -1.16 -14.67
C PRO A 96 4.56 -0.23 -14.57
N GLU A 97 3.78 -0.36 -13.50
CA GLU A 97 2.82 0.65 -13.09
C GLU A 97 3.57 1.89 -12.58
N GLU A 98 2.92 3.03 -12.71
CA GLU A 98 3.39 4.33 -12.23
C GLU A 98 2.53 4.79 -11.05
N LEU A 99 3.11 5.55 -10.13
CA LEU A 99 2.37 6.19 -9.06
C LEU A 99 1.58 7.41 -9.55
N PRO A 100 0.45 7.76 -8.91
CA PRO A 100 -0.16 9.07 -9.13
C PRO A 100 0.81 10.19 -8.74
N THR A 101 0.72 11.32 -9.43
CA THR A 101 1.58 12.48 -9.14
C THR A 101 1.31 13.12 -7.77
N TRP A 102 0.16 12.84 -7.14
CA TRP A 102 -0.15 13.44 -5.83
C TRP A 102 0.66 12.81 -4.69
N THR A 103 1.10 11.55 -4.83
CA THR A 103 1.83 10.85 -3.77
C THR A 103 3.21 11.44 -3.49
N SER A 104 3.79 12.16 -4.45
CA SER A 104 5.08 12.83 -4.28
C SER A 104 5.03 14.07 -3.38
N HIS A 105 3.84 14.53 -2.97
CA HIS A 105 3.65 15.79 -2.26
C HIS A 105 3.16 15.62 -0.81
N VAL A 106 2.87 14.39 -0.38
CA VAL A 106 2.39 14.14 0.98
C VAL A 106 3.57 14.11 1.93
N MET A 107 3.53 15.00 2.91
CA MET A 107 4.62 15.19 3.87
C MET A 107 4.56 14.15 5.00
N PRO A 108 5.69 13.90 5.69
CA PRO A 108 5.68 13.11 6.92
C PRO A 108 4.73 13.71 7.97
N MET A 109 4.13 12.85 8.78
CA MET A 109 3.20 13.29 9.82
C MET A 109 3.89 14.15 10.88
N ASP A 110 3.23 15.23 11.30
CA ASP A 110 3.65 16.00 12.46
C ASP A 110 3.55 15.14 13.72
N LYS A 111 4.67 15.00 14.44
CA LYS A 111 4.75 14.17 15.66
C LYS A 111 3.99 14.77 16.84
N ASP A 112 3.87 16.09 16.91
CA ASP A 112 3.05 16.74 17.93
C ASP A 112 1.57 16.53 17.63
N LEU A 113 1.18 16.55 16.35
CA LEU A 113 -0.18 16.18 15.96
C LEU A 113 -0.48 14.72 16.28
N LEU A 114 0.45 13.80 16.03
CA LEU A 114 0.29 12.38 16.41
C LEU A 114 0.05 12.22 17.91
N ARG A 115 0.87 12.88 18.76
CA ARG A 115 0.70 12.86 20.22
C ARG A 115 -0.66 13.34 20.71
N LEU A 116 -1.30 14.25 19.96
CA LEU A 116 -2.64 14.75 20.27
C LEU A 116 -3.77 13.87 19.70
N SER A 117 -3.48 13.09 18.66
CA SER A 117 -4.51 12.41 17.85
C SER A 117 -4.66 10.92 18.16
N VAL A 118 -3.64 10.28 18.74
CA VAL A 118 -3.67 8.84 19.07
C VAL A 118 -3.32 8.57 20.54
N PRO A 119 -3.71 7.41 21.10
CA PRO A 119 -3.32 7.02 22.44
C PRO A 119 -1.79 6.96 22.60
N PRO A 120 -1.21 7.35 23.76
CA PRO A 120 0.23 7.32 23.97
C PRO A 120 0.87 5.94 23.77
N GLU A 121 0.14 4.86 24.04
CA GLU A 121 0.57 3.47 23.84
C GLU A 121 0.70 3.07 22.37
N SER A 122 0.10 3.83 21.45
CA SER A 122 0.23 3.66 20.00
C SER A 122 1.47 4.34 19.44
N LEU A 123 2.27 5.02 20.27
CA LEU A 123 3.48 5.72 19.85
C LEU A 123 4.74 5.02 20.38
N ASP A 124 5.81 5.03 19.58
CA ASP A 124 7.14 4.65 20.06
C ASP A 124 7.82 5.82 20.82
N ALA A 125 9.03 5.57 21.31
CA ALA A 125 9.81 6.58 22.04
C ALA A 125 10.18 7.80 21.18
N GLU A 126 10.16 7.67 19.85
CA GLU A 126 10.44 8.76 18.91
C GLU A 126 9.17 9.51 18.49
N GLY A 127 7.99 9.06 18.92
CA GLY A 127 6.69 9.63 18.55
C GLY A 127 6.18 9.17 17.18
N ASN A 128 6.65 8.04 16.66
CA ASN A 128 6.11 7.41 15.45
C ASN A 128 4.87 6.58 15.80
N LEU A 129 3.88 6.54 14.91
CA LEU A 129 2.69 5.70 15.06
C LEU A 129 3.05 4.23 14.83
N VAL A 130 2.83 3.38 15.84
CA VAL A 130 3.09 1.94 15.76
C VAL A 130 1.77 1.19 15.53
N LEU A 131 1.57 0.72 14.30
CA LEU A 131 0.48 -0.20 13.95
C LEU A 131 0.91 -1.65 14.16
N GLU A 132 2.18 -1.95 13.87
CA GLU A 132 2.76 -3.27 14.12
C GLU A 132 4.20 -3.14 14.62
N LYS A 133 4.52 -3.80 15.74
CA LYS A 133 5.85 -3.73 16.34
C LYS A 133 6.91 -4.33 15.42
N ASN A 134 8.08 -3.69 15.37
CA ASN A 134 9.22 -4.08 14.51
C ASN A 134 8.93 -3.99 13.00
N GLY A 135 7.88 -3.26 12.60
CA GLY A 135 7.58 -2.96 11.21
C GLY A 135 8.75 -2.33 10.46
N LYS A 136 8.96 -2.75 9.20
CA LYS A 136 10.06 -2.28 8.35
C LYS A 136 9.61 -1.69 7.01
N GLY A 137 8.31 -1.42 6.85
CA GLY A 137 7.76 -0.81 5.65
C GLY A 137 8.34 0.58 5.41
N ARG A 138 9.18 0.73 4.38
CA ARG A 138 9.90 2.00 4.12
C ARG A 138 8.96 3.14 3.74
N ASN A 139 7.92 2.83 2.95
CA ASN A 139 6.93 3.82 2.51
C ASN A 139 6.12 4.38 3.69
N PHE A 140 5.78 3.54 4.66
CA PHE A 140 5.16 3.96 5.92
C PHE A 140 6.13 4.70 6.84
N ALA A 141 7.37 4.22 6.96
CA ALA A 141 8.38 4.84 7.83
C ALA A 141 8.71 6.29 7.42
N ARG A 142 8.69 6.60 6.11
CA ARG A 142 8.83 7.97 5.60
C ARG A 142 7.76 8.93 6.13
N ARG A 143 6.63 8.41 6.63
CA ARG A 143 5.51 9.17 7.18
C ARG A 143 5.35 9.03 8.70
N ASN A 144 6.41 8.57 9.39
CA ASN A 144 6.43 8.32 10.83
C ASN A 144 5.44 7.23 11.27
N ILE A 145 5.23 6.21 10.42
CA ILE A 145 4.37 5.06 10.69
C ILE A 145 5.20 3.77 10.67
N ILE A 146 5.04 2.93 11.69
CA ILE A 146 5.72 1.64 11.85
C ILE A 146 4.70 0.52 11.66
N THR A 147 4.86 -0.24 10.57
CA THR A 147 4.03 -1.41 10.22
C THR A 147 4.83 -2.41 9.36
N ASN A 148 4.39 -3.67 9.30
CA ASN A 148 4.84 -4.57 8.24
C ASN A 148 3.95 -4.44 7.01
N THR A 149 4.53 -4.79 5.86
CA THR A 149 3.87 -4.71 4.56
C THR A 149 3.81 -6.05 3.86
N GLY A 150 4.31 -7.12 4.48
CA GLY A 150 4.43 -8.46 3.88
C GLY A 150 3.11 -9.02 3.35
N TRP A 151 1.99 -8.68 3.98
CA TRP A 151 0.66 -9.10 3.54
C TRP A 151 0.20 -8.45 2.23
N LEU A 152 0.84 -7.38 1.78
CA LEU A 152 0.64 -6.83 0.43
C LEU A 152 1.35 -7.67 -0.64
N TYR A 153 2.26 -8.57 -0.27
CA TYR A 153 3.09 -9.39 -1.18
C TYR A 153 2.67 -10.87 -1.19
N THR A 154 1.37 -11.15 -1.08
CA THR A 154 0.81 -12.51 -1.20
C THR A 154 0.47 -12.86 -2.65
N ILE A 155 0.59 -14.14 -3.02
CA ILE A 155 0.17 -14.69 -4.33
C ILE A 155 -0.74 -15.90 -4.14
#